data_AF-X0U3E0-F1
#
_entry.id   AF-X0U3E0-F1
#
_cell.length_a   1.000
_cell.length_b   1.000
_cell.length_c   1.000
_cell.angle_alpha   90.00
_cell.angle_beta   90.00
_cell.angle_gamma   90.00
#
_symmetry.space_group_name_H-M   'P 1'
#
loop_
_entity.id
_entity.type
_entity.pdbx_description
1 polymer ?
#
loop_
_entity_poly.entity_id
_entity_poly.type
_entity_poly.pdbx_seq_one_letter_code
_entity_poly.pdbx_strand_id
1 'polypeptide(L)' 'GNARVSNVVMLGALSKFLDIALDIWLELIGERVPEKYVELNRQAFLKGRMHSVGIP' A
#
# COMPACT_ATOMS: atom_id res chain seq x y z
N GLY A 1 11.31 -11.93 -5.10
CA GLY A 1 10.41 -10.84 -4.71
C GLY A 1 10.69 -10.49 -3.27
N ASN A 2 10.91 -9.21 -2.95
CA ASN A 2 11.21 -8.79 -1.58
C ASN A 2 9.91 -8.87 -0.75
N ALA A 3 9.86 -9.76 0.24
CA ALA A 3 8.66 -10.02 1.06
C ALA A 3 8.04 -8.74 1.67
N ARG A 4 8.87 -7.71 1.94
CA ARG A 4 8.39 -6.40 2.42
C ARG A 4 7.48 -5.68 1.43
N VAL A 5 7.77 -5.76 0.14
CA VAL A 5 6.95 -5.12 -0.91
C VAL A 5 5.61 -5.85 -1.06
N SER A 6 5.60 -7.18 -0.93
CA SER A 6 4.38 -7.99 -0.97
C SER A 6 3.38 -7.61 0.12
N ASN A 7 3.85 -7.34 1.34
CA ASN A 7 2.97 -6.90 2.44
C ASN A 7 2.29 -5.56 2.15
N VAL A 8 3.00 -4.65 1.48
CA VAL A 8 2.46 -3.33 1.12
C VAL A 8 1.44 -3.43 -0.02
N VAL A 9 1.63 -4.36 -0.96
CA VAL A 9 0.59 -4.68 -1.96
C VAL A 9 -0.68 -5.21 -1.27
N MET A 10 -0.54 -6.15 -0.33
CA MET A 10 -1.70 -6.68 0.40
C MET A 10 -2.42 -5.60 1.23
N LEU A 11 -1.65 -4.73 1.90
CA LEU A 11 -2.20 -3.59 2.63
C LEU A 11 -2.99 -2.65 1.70
N GLY A 12 -2.43 -2.37 0.51
CA GLY A 12 -3.13 -1.65 -0.55
C GLY A 12 -4.48 -2.27 -0.88
N ALA A 13 -4.53 -3.57 -1.12
CA ALA A 13 -5.77 -4.26 -1.47
C ALA A 13 -6.83 -4.16 -0.37
N LEU A 14 -6.42 -4.30 0.90
CA LEU A 14 -7.31 -4.23 2.05
C LEU A 14 -7.76 -2.80 2.38
N SER A 15 -6.99 -1.79 1.99
CA SER A 15 -7.29 -0.39 2.31
C SER A 15 -8.60 0.15 1.71
N LYS A 16 -9.20 -0.54 0.73
CA LYS A 16 -10.53 -0.18 0.18
C LYS A 16 -11.69 -0.50 1.13
N PHE A 17 -11.48 -1.39 2.09
CA PHE A 17 -12.51 -1.78 3.07
C PHE A 17 -12.48 -0.93 4.34
N LEU A 18 -11.54 0.02 4.42
CA LEU A 18 -11.38 0.94 5.52
C LEU A 18 -11.73 2.34 5.05
N ASP A 19 -12.53 3.07 5.84
CA ASP A 19 -12.88 4.46 5.57
C ASP A 19 -11.75 5.40 6.01
N ILE A 20 -10.62 5.28 5.30
CA ILE A 20 -9.41 6.07 5.53
C ILE A 20 -8.99 6.68 4.19
N ALA A 21 -8.73 7.98 4.20
CA ALA A 21 -8.34 8.73 3.03
C ALA A 21 -6.98 8.25 2.46
N LEU A 22 -6.84 8.32 1.13
CA LEU A 22 -5.69 7.76 0.42
C LEU A 22 -4.38 8.48 0.78
N ASP A 23 -4.44 9.79 0.94
CA ASP A 23 -3.33 10.63 1.37
C ASP A 23 -2.75 10.19 2.72
N ILE A 24 -3.60 9.87 3.70
CA ILE A 24 -3.19 9.35 5.01
C ILE A 24 -2.38 8.06 4.85
N TRP A 25 -2.79 7.15 3.96
CA TRP A 25 -2.01 5.94 3.68
C TRP A 25 -0.64 6.24 3.06
N LEU A 26 -0.58 7.16 2.10
CA LEU A 26 0.66 7.49 1.39
C LEU A 26 1.66 8.26 2.26
N GLU A 27 1.15 9.06 3.20
CA GLU A 27 1.92 9.72 4.26
C GLU A 27 2.53 8.68 5.21
N LEU A 28 1.70 7.82 5.81
CA LEU A 28 2.16 6.79 6.74
C LEU A 28 3.18 5.82 6.12
N ILE A 29 2.99 5.44 4.85
CA ILE A 29 3.98 4.62 4.14
C ILE A 29 5.32 5.36 4.06
N GLY A 30 5.29 6.68 3.78
CA GLY A 30 6.49 7.52 3.72
C GLY A 30 7.25 7.60 5.04
N GLU A 31 6.53 7.64 6.16
CA GLU A 31 7.13 7.69 7.50
C GLU A 31 7.72 6.35 7.96
N ARG A 32 7.15 5.22 7.50
CA ARG A 32 7.45 3.88 8.03
C ARG A 32 8.51 3.12 7.25
N VAL A 33 8.83 3.53 6.04
CA VAL A 33 9.84 2.86 5.20
C VAL A 33 11.10 3.72 5.04
N PRO A 34 12.29 3.11 4.90
CA PRO A 34 13.50 3.87 4.61
C PRO A 34 13.31 4.73 3.36
N GLU A 35 13.81 5.98 3.40
CA GLU A 35 13.62 7.00 2.35
C GLU A 35 13.84 6.46 0.93
N LYS A 36 14.92 5.68 0.72
CA LYS A 36 15.26 5.05 -0.56
C LYS A 36 14.23 4.06 -1.11
N TYR A 37 13.23 3.67 -0.32
CA TYR A 37 12.17 2.74 -0.69
C TYR A 37 10.77 3.34 -0.62
N VAL A 38 10.62 4.63 -0.29
CA VAL A 38 9.30 5.28 -0.15
C VAL A 38 8.49 5.14 -1.42
N GLU A 39 9.06 5.53 -2.56
CA GLU A 39 8.35 5.49 -3.82
C GLU A 39 7.97 4.06 -4.24
N LEU A 40 8.89 3.11 -4.07
CA LEU A 40 8.63 1.71 -4.37
C LEU A 40 7.45 1.16 -3.56
N ASN A 41 7.37 1.48 -2.27
CA ASN A 41 6.29 1.01 -1.40
C ASN A 41 4.97 1.75 -1.67
N ARG A 42 4.99 3.06 -1.97
CA ARG A 42 3.80 3.79 -2.42
C ARG A 42 3.21 3.18 -3.68
N GLN A 43 4.04 2.88 -4.68
CA GLN A 43 3.59 2.22 -5.91
C GLN A 43 3.05 0.81 -5.65
N ALA A 44 3.67 0.05 -4.74
CA ALA A 44 3.18 -1.26 -4.34
C ALA A 44 1.79 -1.19 -3.69
N PHE A 45 1.59 -0.23 -2.79
CA PHE A 45 0.30 0.02 -2.14
C PHE A 45 -0.77 0.39 -3.16
N LEU A 46 -0.48 1.34 -4.05
CA LEU A 46 -1.42 1.78 -5.09
C LEU A 46 -1.80 0.63 -6.03
N LYS A 47 -0.84 -0.21 -6.42
CA LYS A 47 -1.11 -1.41 -7.22
C LYS A 47 -2.04 -2.38 -6.51
N GLY A 48 -1.79 -2.65 -5.23
CA GLY A 48 -2.66 -3.47 -4.40
C GLY A 48 -4.07 -2.91 -4.29
N ARG A 49 -4.19 -1.61 -3.99
CA ARG A 49 -5.47 -0.91 -3.89
C ARG A 49 -6.22 -0.97 -5.20
N MET A 50 -5.57 -0.75 -6.33
CA MET A 50 -6.21 -0.82 -7.66
C MET A 50 -6.74 -2.22 -7.97
N HIS A 51 -5.94 -3.27 -7.72
CA HIS A 51 -6.21 -4.66 -8.12
C HIS A 51 -6.93 -5.51 -7.07
N SER A 52 -7.44 -4.91 -5.99
CA SER A 52 -8.27 -5.65 -5.02
C SER A 52 -9.47 -6.25 -5.75
N VAL A 53 -9.40 -7.54 -6.07
CA VAL A 53 -10.56 -8.32 -6.49
C VAL A 53 -11.52 -8.27 -5.31
N GLY A 54 -12.74 -7.78 -5.53
CA GLY A 54 -13.79 -7.95 -4.55
C GLY A 54 -13.91 -9.46 -4.31
N ILE A 55 -13.40 -9.93 -3.17
CA ILE A 55 -13.74 -11.27 -2.72
C ILE A 55 -15.22 -11.13 -2.33
N PRO A 56 -16.13 -11.92 -2.94
CA PRO A 56 -17.55 -11.84 -2.64
C PRO A 56 -17.84 -11.99 -1.14
#